data_AF-A0A960MCI6-F1
#
_entry.id   AF-A0A960MCI6-F1
#
_cell.length_a   1.000
_cell.length_b   1.000
_cell.length_c   1.000
_cell.angle_alpha   90.00
_cell.angle_beta   90.00
_cell.angle_gamma   90.00
#
_symmetry.space_group_name_H-M   'P 1'
#
loop_
_entity.id
_entity.type
_entity.pdbx_description
1 polymer ?
#
loop_
_entity_poly.entity_id
_entity_poly.type
_entity_poly.pdbx_seq_one_letter_code
_entity_poly.pdbx_strand_id
1 'polypeptide(L)'
;MADELNSPNHPAEEDVEIVRQLIGQYLTAMQRRPGPPIGDDRDLVRVLTGKNPLRAVVISPTHRAIDREGRLLDRWGTPYHLHPLDATAISVRSAGPDRRLFTPDDLVAGE
;
A
#
# COMPACT_ATOMS: atom_id res chain seq x y z
N MET A 1 1.55 8.68 10.30
CA MET A 1 1.81 8.08 8.97
C MET A 1 0.94 6.86 8.71
N ALA A 2 1.27 5.64 9.17
CA ALA A 2 0.41 4.48 8.88
C ALA A 2 -1.02 4.67 9.44
N ASP A 3 -1.15 5.25 10.64
CA ASP A 3 -2.44 5.59 11.28
C ASP A 3 -3.21 6.70 10.55
N GLU A 4 -2.54 7.48 9.71
CA GLU A 4 -3.16 8.55 8.93
C GLU A 4 -3.80 8.02 7.65
N LEU A 5 -3.44 6.82 7.18
CA LEU A 5 -4.03 6.24 5.98
C LEU A 5 -5.57 6.21 6.03
N ASN A 6 -6.20 6.79 5.01
CA ASN A 6 -7.63 7.01 4.85
C ASN A 6 -8.24 7.96 5.90
N SER A 7 -7.44 8.85 6.49
CA SER A 7 -7.92 9.87 7.40
C SER A 7 -8.70 10.96 6.65
N PRO A 8 -9.85 11.42 7.18
CA PRO A 8 -10.57 12.54 6.60
C PRO A 8 -9.85 13.88 6.77
N ASN A 9 -8.74 13.93 7.51
CA ASN A 9 -7.99 15.16 7.80
C ASN A 9 -7.06 15.60 6.65
N HIS A 10 -6.91 14.78 5.61
CA HIS A 10 -6.05 15.07 4.47
C HIS A 10 -6.70 14.64 3.14
N PRO A 11 -6.27 15.23 2.01
CA PRO A 11 -6.75 14.85 0.68
C PRO A 11 -6.44 13.38 0.36
N ALA A 12 -7.16 12.82 -0.61
CA ALA A 12 -7.03 11.41 -0.97
C ALA A 12 -5.73 11.10 -1.71
N GLU A 13 -5.16 12.10 -2.37
CA GLU A 13 -3.84 12.05 -2.98
C GLU A 13 -2.74 11.73 -1.95
N GLU A 14 -2.94 12.11 -0.69
CA GLU A 14 -2.00 11.80 0.38
C GLU A 14 -2.08 10.32 0.80
N ASP A 15 -3.21 9.63 0.60
CA ASP A 15 -3.29 8.19 0.93
C ASP A 15 -2.36 7.35 0.04
N VAL A 16 -2.38 7.60 -1.28
CA VAL A 16 -1.53 6.85 -2.23
C VAL A 16 -0.06 7.10 -1.96
N GLU A 17 0.29 8.32 -1.53
CA GLU A 17 1.64 8.67 -1.12
C GLU A 17 2.04 8.00 0.21
N ILE A 18 1.14 7.96 1.21
CA ILE A 18 1.37 7.22 2.46
C ILE A 18 1.66 5.75 2.14
N VAL A 19 0.83 5.08 1.33
CA VAL A 19 1.04 3.67 0.96
C VAL A 19 2.38 3.49 0.25
N ARG A 20 2.72 4.37 -0.71
CA ARG A 20 4.01 4.35 -1.41
C ARG A 20 5.18 4.50 -0.44
N GLN A 21 5.06 5.38 0.55
CA GLN A 21 6.10 5.60 1.56
C GLN A 21 6.24 4.41 2.53
N LEU A 22 5.14 3.76 2.93
CA LEU A 22 5.19 2.52 3.73
C LEU A 22 5.90 1.39 2.96
N ILE A 23 5.61 1.24 1.68
CA ILE A 23 6.32 0.30 0.79
C ILE A 23 7.81 0.66 0.71
N GLY A 24 8.12 1.93 0.47
CA GLY A 24 9.50 2.42 0.37
C GLY A 24 10.31 2.20 1.66
N GLN A 25 9.70 2.42 2.83
CA GLN A 25 10.29 2.13 4.13
C GLN A 25 10.63 0.64 4.27
N TYR A 26 9.70 -0.25 3.90
CA TYR A 26 9.94 -1.69 3.91
C TYR A 26 11.08 -2.11 2.96
N LEU A 27 11.06 -1.66 1.71
CA LEU A 27 12.08 -1.99 0.71
C LEU A 27 13.47 -1.46 1.11
N THR A 28 13.52 -0.26 1.71
CA THR A 28 14.75 0.32 2.24
C THR A 28 15.30 -0.50 3.41
N ALA A 29 14.45 -0.88 4.36
CA ALA A 29 14.83 -1.70 5.51
C ALA A 29 15.38 -3.08 5.08
N MET A 30 14.82 -3.64 4.00
CA MET A 30 15.29 -4.90 3.42
C MET A 30 16.72 -4.82 2.87
N GLN A 31 17.28 -3.64 2.57
CA GLN A 31 18.67 -3.47 2.08
C GLN A 31 19.03 -4.45 0.96
N ARG A 32 18.13 -4.65 -0.02
CA ARG A 32 18.27 -5.61 -1.14
C ARG A 32 18.39 -7.09 -0.73
N ARG A 33 18.10 -7.44 0.52
CA ARG A 33 17.96 -8.85 0.93
C ARG A 33 16.76 -9.46 0.21
N PRO A 34 16.82 -10.75 -0.16
CA PRO A 34 15.67 -11.44 -0.71
C PRO A 34 14.53 -11.45 0.32
N GLY A 35 13.32 -11.20 -0.15
CA GLY A 35 12.09 -11.23 0.64
C GLY A 35 10.96 -11.88 -0.15
N PRO A 36 9.77 -12.04 0.45
CA PRO A 36 8.59 -12.48 -0.27
C PRO A 36 8.33 -11.54 -1.45
N PRO A 37 7.96 -12.05 -2.63
CA PRO A 37 7.53 -11.20 -3.72
C PRO A 37 6.26 -10.43 -3.31
N ILE A 38 6.13 -9.19 -3.80
CA ILE A 38 4.91 -8.39 -3.68
C ILE A 38 4.23 -8.46 -5.05
N GLY A 39 3.34 -9.44 -5.24
CA GLY A 39 2.61 -9.62 -6.50
C GLY A 39 1.25 -8.92 -6.51
N ASP A 40 0.61 -8.82 -5.34
CA ASP A 40 -0.71 -8.22 -5.16
C ASP A 40 -0.84 -7.51 -3.80
N ASP A 41 -2.03 -6.97 -3.54
CA ASP A 41 -2.34 -6.21 -2.33
C ASP A 41 -2.30 -7.07 -1.04
N ARG A 42 -2.58 -8.38 -1.11
CA ARG A 42 -2.50 -9.30 0.03
C ARG A 42 -1.05 -9.64 0.35
N ASP A 43 -0.22 -9.80 -0.68
CA ASP A 43 1.23 -9.94 -0.50
C ASP A 43 1.81 -8.70 0.17
N LEU A 44 1.36 -7.51 -0.25
CA LEU A 44 1.73 -6.25 0.39
C LEU A 44 1.34 -6.22 1.87
N VAL A 45 0.08 -6.51 2.21
CA VAL A 45 -0.36 -6.56 3.61
C VAL A 45 0.46 -7.56 4.41
N ARG A 46 0.75 -8.74 3.84
CA ARG A 46 1.58 -9.76 4.49
C ARG A 46 2.94 -9.18 4.88
N VAL A 47 3.65 -8.57 3.95
CA VAL A 47 4.99 -8.02 4.25
C VAL A 47 4.91 -6.84 5.20
N LEU A 48 3.96 -5.93 5.05
CA LEU A 48 3.87 -4.74 5.91
C LEU A 48 3.42 -5.04 7.35
N THR A 49 2.73 -6.16 7.57
CA THR A 49 2.24 -6.57 8.91
C THR A 49 3.22 -7.46 9.68
N GLY A 50 4.48 -7.53 9.25
CA GLY A 50 5.53 -8.27 9.97
C GLY A 50 5.76 -9.70 9.49
N LYS A 51 5.04 -10.19 8.48
CA LYS A 51 5.34 -11.49 7.83
C LYS A 51 6.42 -11.31 6.76
N ASN A 52 7.54 -10.72 7.19
CA ASN A 52 8.73 -10.47 6.40
C ASN A 52 9.99 -10.93 7.20
N PRO A 53 11.16 -11.09 6.55
CA PRO A 53 12.38 -11.59 7.21
C PRO A 53 12.86 -10.74 8.39
N LEU A 54 12.52 -9.44 8.41
CA LEU A 54 12.90 -8.52 9.48
C LEU A 54 11.91 -8.54 10.66
N ARG A 55 10.76 -9.22 10.50
CA ARG A 55 9.60 -9.14 11.42
C ARG A 55 9.14 -7.70 11.70
N ALA A 56 9.46 -6.78 10.80
CA ALA A 56 9.16 -5.37 10.95
C ALA A 56 7.66 -5.13 10.68
N VAL A 57 6.96 -4.54 11.65
CA VAL A 57 5.55 -4.15 11.52
C VAL A 57 5.51 -2.70 11.07
N VAL A 58 5.27 -2.49 9.78
CA VAL A 58 5.15 -1.16 9.14
C VAL A 58 3.73 -0.62 9.24
N ILE A 59 2.74 -1.52 9.14
CA ILE A 59 1.32 -1.24 9.38
C ILE A 59 0.77 -2.26 10.38
N SER A 60 -0.09 -1.82 11.30
CA SER A 60 -0.73 -2.73 12.25
C SER A 60 -1.55 -3.79 11.52
N PRO A 61 -1.50 -5.09 11.91
CA PRO A 61 -2.33 -6.13 11.31
C PRO A 61 -3.84 -5.92 11.55
N THR A 62 -4.21 -5.06 12.50
CA THR A 62 -5.60 -4.68 12.80
C THR A 62 -5.94 -3.29 12.27
N HIS A 63 -5.16 -2.78 11.31
CA HIS A 63 -5.41 -1.46 10.74
C HIS A 63 -6.76 -1.40 10.03
N ARG A 64 -7.49 -0.29 10.18
CA ARG A 64 -8.86 -0.11 9.64
C ARG A 64 -8.96 -0.25 8.12
N ALA A 65 -7.87 0.05 7.41
CA ALA A 65 -7.78 -0.05 5.96
C ALA A 65 -7.56 -1.51 5.49
N ILE A 66 -7.32 -2.45 6.40
CA ILE A 66 -7.14 -3.87 6.06
C ILE A 66 -8.49 -4.58 6.20
N ASP A 67 -8.94 -5.23 5.13
CA ASP A 67 -10.19 -5.97 5.14
C ASP A 67 -10.04 -7.38 5.74
N ARG A 68 -11.15 -8.12 5.82
CA ARG A 68 -11.16 -9.50 6.36
C ARG A 68 -10.40 -10.50 5.50
N GLU A 69 -10.16 -10.18 4.23
CA GLU A 69 -9.41 -11.01 3.29
C GLU A 69 -7.91 -10.68 3.30
N GLY A 70 -7.48 -9.71 4.12
CA GLY A 70 -6.09 -9.28 4.22
C GLY A 70 -5.67 -8.36 3.07
N ARG A 71 -6.60 -7.59 2.51
CA ARG A 71 -6.36 -6.62 1.43
C ARG A 71 -6.25 -5.22 1.99
N LEU A 72 -5.36 -4.39 1.43
CA LEU A 72 -5.27 -2.97 1.79
C LEU A 72 -6.22 -2.16 0.92
N LEU A 73 -7.24 -1.57 1.54
CA LEU A 73 -8.29 -0.79 0.87
C LEU A 73 -7.99 0.70 0.89
N ASP A 74 -8.33 1.38 -0.21
CA ASP A 74 -8.44 2.83 -0.25
C ASP A 74 -9.65 3.34 0.55
N ARG A 75 -9.77 4.66 0.68
CA ARG A 75 -10.85 5.30 1.46
C ARG A 75 -12.26 5.00 0.91
N TRP A 76 -12.38 4.52 -0.32
CA TRP A 76 -13.65 4.15 -0.95
C TRP A 76 -13.97 2.66 -0.86
N GLY A 77 -13.06 1.86 -0.31
CA GLY A 77 -13.23 0.43 -0.07
C GLY A 77 -12.72 -0.46 -1.21
N THR A 78 -11.94 0.09 -2.14
CA THR A 78 -11.34 -0.67 -3.24
C THR A 78 -9.90 -1.05 -2.88
N PRO A 79 -9.45 -2.30 -3.12
CA PRO A 79 -8.05 -2.66 -2.92
C PRO A 79 -7.11 -1.80 -3.77
N TYR A 80 -5.99 -1.36 -3.19
CA TYR A 80 -4.96 -0.66 -3.95
C TYR A 80 -4.41 -1.55 -5.07
N HIS A 81 -4.23 -0.96 -6.24
CA HIS A 81 -3.53 -1.60 -7.34
C HIS A 81 -2.05 -1.26 -7.29
N LEU A 82 -1.20 -2.28 -7.33
CA LEU A 82 0.25 -2.16 -7.25
C LEU A 82 0.87 -2.48 -8.61
N HIS A 83 1.72 -1.60 -9.10
CA HIS A 83 2.49 -1.83 -10.32
C HIS A 83 3.98 -1.71 -10.03
N PRO A 84 4.73 -2.82 -9.94
CA PRO A 84 6.17 -2.79 -9.78
C PRO A 84 6.83 -2.07 -10.96
N LEU A 85 7.60 -1.02 -10.68
CA LEU A 85 8.38 -0.30 -11.69
C LEU A 85 9.78 -0.93 -11.82
N ASP A 86 10.44 -1.13 -10.67
CA ASP A 86 11.78 -1.69 -10.56
C ASP A 86 11.92 -2.48 -9.25
N ALA A 87 13.10 -3.06 -9.02
CA ALA A 87 13.41 -3.80 -7.79
C ALA A 87 13.24 -3.00 -6.48
N THR A 88 13.18 -1.67 -6.55
CA THR A 88 13.06 -0.77 -5.38
C THR A 88 11.91 0.22 -5.48
N ALA A 89 11.10 0.16 -6.54
CA ALA A 89 10.05 1.15 -6.79
C ALA A 89 8.76 0.46 -7.23
N ILE A 90 7.65 0.86 -6.60
CA ILE A 90 6.30 0.36 -6.89
C ILE A 90 5.40 1.58 -7.02
N SER A 91 4.64 1.64 -8.11
CA SER A 91 3.55 2.58 -8.29
C SER A 91 2.32 2.10 -7.54
N VAL A 92 1.63 3.01 -6.87
CA VAL A 92 0.42 2.75 -6.09
C VAL A 92 -0.74 3.49 -6.71
N ARG A 93 -1.85 2.80 -6.92
CA ARG A 93 -3.07 3.36 -7.50
C ARG A 93 -4.30 3.07 -6.66
N SER A 94 -5.07 4.10 -6.34
CA SER A 94 -6.43 4.01 -5.82
C SER A 94 -7.43 4.06 -6.97
N ALA A 95 -8.55 3.34 -6.85
CA ALA A 95 -9.60 3.32 -7.86
C ALA A 95 -10.58 4.50 -7.73
N GLY A 96 -10.30 5.45 -6.84
CA GLY A 96 -11.10 6.66 -6.68
C GLY A 96 -12.53 6.42 -6.16
N PRO A 97 -13.30 7.52 -6.00
CA PRO A 97 -14.73 7.50 -5.72
C PRO A 97 -15.56 6.56 -6.59
N ASP A 98 -15.23 6.39 -7.87
CA ASP A 98 -16.02 5.58 -8.78
C ASP A 98 -15.75 4.06 -8.65
N ARG A 99 -14.68 3.70 -7.93
CA ARG A 99 -14.23 2.33 -7.63
C ARG A 99 -13.86 1.51 -8.87
N ARG A 100 -13.48 2.17 -9.95
CA ARG A 100 -13.09 1.53 -11.21
C ARG A 100 -11.67 1.95 -11.55
N LEU A 101 -10.79 0.96 -11.68
CA LEU A 101 -9.42 1.21 -12.11
C LEU A 101 -9.38 1.71 -13.55
N PHE A 102 -8.36 2.52 -13.83
CA PHE A 102 -8.04 3.10 -15.13
C PHE A 102 -9.08 4.09 -15.62
N THR A 103 -9.63 4.87 -14.69
CA THR A 103 -10.50 6.00 -14.98
C THR A 103 -9.79 7.32 -14.66
N PRO A 104 -10.33 8.48 -15.08
CA PRO A 104 -9.75 9.79 -14.76
C PRO A 104 -9.76 10.15 -13.27
N ASP A 105 -10.48 9.40 -12.44
CA ASP A 105 -10.67 9.63 -11.01
C ASP A 105 -9.66 8.82 -10.15
N ASP A 106 -8.92 7.90 -10.79
CA ASP A 106 -7.82 7.18 -10.16
C ASP A 106 -6.78 8.16 -9.58
N LEU A 107 -6.31 7.85 -8.38
CA LEU A 107 -5.18 8.54 -7.77
C LEU A 107 -3.94 7.65 -7.86
N VAL A 108 -2.81 8.22 -8.30
CA VAL A 108 -1.58 7.45 -8.55
C VAL A 108 -0.40 8.13 -7.85
N ALA A 109 0.48 7.33 -7.26
CA ALA A 109 1.75 7.80 -6.70
C ALA A 109 2.91 6.92 -7.21
N GLY A 110 4.00 7.57 -7.62
CA GLY A 110 5.19 6.92 -8.18
C GLY A 110 4.99 6.50 -9.62
N GLU A 111 5.06 7.46 -10.54
CA GLU A 111 5.09 7.26 -12.00
C GLU A 111 6.49 7.50 -12.55
#